data_AF-A0A8J4B580-F1
#
_entry.id   AF-A0A8J4B580-F1
#
_cell.length_a   1.000
_cell.length_b   1.000
_cell.length_c   1.000
_cell.angle_alpha   90.00
_cell.angle_beta   90.00
_cell.angle_gamma   90.00
#
_symmetry.space_group_name_H-M   'P 1'
#
loop_
_entity.id
_entity.type
_entity.pdbx_description
1 polymer ?
#
loop_
_entity_poly.entity_id
_entity_poly.type
_entity_poly.pdbx_seq_one_letter_code
_entity_poly.pdbx_strand_id
1 'polypeptide(L)'
;MTTQSTHEDGKTQACILRIINRSSRRVKAFWVGFNAEETCYMELEPGLGRPQQTYDTHVWRIRFADTDALVGEYAGTSAVLQVQQDGTLNVSSWSGVAPSPRPEWGAYCKRGEALGIEVWSYDCVDTRAVRIAEHIIMCMLEKSPPDVVRRLAAGGACVAIIGRNQCTTDIPAHTFLRWAEGGRDTDTTTRGLGGTAESPTTSCGEENLLMEDDRFYTSENILVHEFGHAVMNIGLTAEDRATIKQLYGKAYSSDMYDKGSYIMENEEEYWAEGTQAWFDATIRTDVTSGVNTREKLRQRDPGLAAMMTRAYGDGPWRYPCDSPGAFRMRPLQTRHDDDAAAADSATSRPGSFENVATAVAVAVNGTTGTITLSAPSVEETMERARLASSWSGSGGRGPGWVGAIPGVCCPPGQRRGGAGTATDPGNVVVAFVVRSGGCGELVGFGAGQGPGLSGGLDGGCGTALWSALRGVSRSFTPHATVKMS
;
A
#
# COMPACT_ATOMS: atom_id res chain seq x y z
N MET A 1 -0.59 -45.91 -4.12
CA MET A 1 -0.53 -44.75 -5.02
C MET A 1 -0.47 -43.52 -4.14
N THR A 2 0.51 -42.66 -4.31
CA THR A 2 0.65 -41.44 -3.51
C THR A 2 -0.49 -40.49 -3.91
N THR A 3 -1.41 -40.17 -2.99
CA THR A 3 -2.48 -39.21 -3.27
C THR A 3 -1.86 -37.84 -3.58
N GLN A 4 -2.27 -37.21 -4.68
CA GLN A 4 -1.80 -35.89 -5.13
C GLN A 4 -2.97 -35.07 -5.69
N SER A 5 -2.85 -33.75 -5.70
CA SER A 5 -3.84 -32.89 -6.35
C SER A 5 -3.80 -33.04 -7.87
N THR A 6 -4.91 -32.68 -8.52
CA THR A 6 -4.99 -32.54 -9.98
C THR A 6 -5.69 -31.23 -10.33
N HIS A 7 -5.47 -30.71 -11.53
CA HIS A 7 -6.19 -29.55 -12.05
C HIS A 7 -6.40 -29.74 -13.55
N GLU A 8 -7.63 -29.56 -14.01
CA GLU A 8 -7.95 -29.54 -15.43
C GLU A 8 -8.85 -28.34 -15.72
N ASP A 9 -8.36 -27.45 -16.59
CA ASP A 9 -9.03 -26.22 -16.96
C ASP A 9 -10.47 -26.48 -17.44
N GLY A 10 -11.42 -25.76 -16.87
CA GLY A 10 -12.84 -25.87 -17.20
C GLY A 10 -13.54 -27.12 -16.66
N LYS A 11 -12.83 -28.06 -16.02
CA LYS A 11 -13.44 -29.19 -15.30
C LYS A 11 -13.35 -29.04 -13.80
N THR A 12 -12.18 -28.68 -13.30
CA THR A 12 -11.92 -28.43 -11.89
C THR A 12 -12.73 -27.22 -11.42
N GLN A 13 -13.47 -27.35 -10.32
CA GLN A 13 -14.36 -26.31 -9.80
C GLN A 13 -13.76 -25.65 -8.57
N ALA A 14 -13.81 -24.32 -8.52
CA ALA A 14 -13.42 -23.57 -7.33
C ALA A 14 -14.38 -23.91 -6.17
N CYS A 15 -13.81 -24.16 -5.00
CA CYS A 15 -14.57 -24.47 -3.79
C CYS A 15 -13.94 -23.81 -2.57
N ILE A 16 -14.66 -23.85 -1.45
CA ILE A 16 -14.18 -23.32 -0.16
C ILE A 16 -14.28 -24.42 0.88
N LEU A 17 -13.16 -24.69 1.54
CA LEU A 17 -13.10 -25.58 2.70
C LEU A 17 -13.10 -24.74 3.97
N ARG A 18 -14.06 -24.98 4.86
CA ARG A 18 -14.07 -24.38 6.20
C ARG A 18 -13.41 -25.33 7.17
N ILE A 19 -12.15 -25.08 7.49
CA ILE A 19 -11.37 -25.92 8.40
C ILE A 19 -11.55 -25.38 9.81
N ILE A 20 -12.09 -26.19 10.71
CA ILE A 20 -12.44 -25.77 12.08
C ILE A 20 -11.80 -26.75 13.07
N ASN A 21 -11.05 -26.21 14.03
CA ASN A 21 -10.43 -26.97 15.08
C ASN A 21 -11.30 -26.99 16.33
N ARG A 22 -12.07 -28.07 16.54
CA ARG A 22 -12.84 -28.31 17.78
C ARG A 22 -12.07 -29.17 18.78
N SER A 23 -10.85 -29.59 18.45
CA SER A 23 -9.99 -30.36 19.35
C SER A 23 -9.30 -29.44 20.36
N SER A 24 -8.69 -30.05 21.38
CA SER A 24 -7.85 -29.35 22.35
C SER A 24 -6.40 -29.17 21.87
N ARG A 25 -6.05 -29.62 20.67
CA ARG A 25 -4.68 -29.62 20.12
C ARG A 25 -4.60 -28.71 18.91
N ARG A 26 -3.45 -28.08 18.70
CA ARG A 26 -3.18 -27.31 17.49
C ARG A 26 -3.14 -28.23 16.27
N VAL A 27 -3.72 -27.79 15.16
CA VAL A 27 -3.72 -28.53 13.88
C VAL A 27 -3.07 -27.72 12.78
N LYS A 28 -2.52 -28.42 11.77
CA LYS A 28 -1.99 -27.84 10.53
C LYS A 28 -2.75 -28.39 9.34
N ALA A 29 -3.05 -27.54 8.37
CA ALA A 29 -3.64 -27.94 7.10
C ALA A 29 -2.62 -27.79 5.97
N PHE A 30 -2.46 -28.87 5.22
CA PHE A 30 -1.51 -28.98 4.12
C PHE A 30 -2.26 -29.18 2.82
N TRP A 31 -1.87 -28.43 1.79
CA TRP A 31 -2.21 -28.78 0.43
C TRP A 31 -1.18 -29.77 -0.10
N VAL A 32 -1.66 -30.85 -0.72
CA VAL A 32 -0.79 -31.83 -1.37
C VAL A 32 -0.67 -31.45 -2.84
N GLY A 33 0.49 -30.97 -3.26
CA GLY A 33 0.76 -30.46 -4.60
C GLY A 33 0.58 -31.50 -5.71
N PHE A 34 0.68 -31.04 -6.96
CA PHE A 34 0.57 -31.89 -8.15
C PHE A 34 1.70 -32.92 -8.29
N ASN A 35 2.83 -32.67 -7.63
CA ASN A 35 3.98 -33.55 -7.49
C ASN A 35 3.98 -34.36 -6.17
N ALA A 36 2.86 -34.34 -5.43
CA ALA A 36 2.68 -34.94 -4.11
C ALA A 36 3.49 -34.30 -2.96
N GLU A 37 4.12 -33.14 -3.16
CA GLU A 37 4.77 -32.39 -2.07
C GLU A 37 3.73 -31.67 -1.20
N GLU A 38 3.88 -31.73 0.12
CA GLU A 38 2.99 -31.05 1.05
C GLU A 38 3.47 -29.62 1.31
N THR A 39 2.58 -28.65 1.14
CA THR A 39 2.80 -27.25 1.56
C THR A 39 1.85 -26.93 2.71
N CYS A 40 2.40 -26.50 3.85
CA CYS A 40 1.59 -26.04 4.98
C CYS A 40 0.98 -24.68 4.64
N TYR A 41 -0.34 -24.58 4.70
CA TYR A 41 -1.07 -23.34 4.38
C TYR A 41 -1.61 -22.63 5.61
N MET A 42 -1.92 -23.36 6.68
CA MET A 42 -2.38 -22.76 7.91
C MET A 42 -2.15 -23.64 9.13
N GLU A 43 -1.97 -22.98 10.26
CA GLU A 43 -2.05 -23.59 11.58
C GLU A 43 -3.26 -22.99 12.32
N LEU A 44 -4.01 -23.83 13.04
CA LEU A 44 -5.21 -23.43 13.77
C LEU A 44 -5.11 -23.86 15.24
N GLU A 45 -5.21 -22.88 16.13
CA GLU A 45 -5.37 -23.11 17.56
C GLU A 45 -6.74 -23.73 17.89
N PRO A 46 -6.86 -24.41 19.03
CA PRO A 46 -8.15 -24.88 19.55
C PRO A 46 -9.23 -23.79 19.53
N GLY A 47 -10.40 -24.11 18.98
CA GLY A 47 -11.55 -23.22 18.89
C GLY A 47 -11.57 -22.30 17.66
N LEU A 48 -10.47 -22.22 16.90
CA LEU A 48 -10.41 -21.40 15.68
C LEU A 48 -10.90 -22.16 14.46
N GLY A 49 -11.41 -21.41 13.48
CA GLY A 49 -11.70 -21.91 12.14
C GLY A 49 -11.34 -20.89 11.08
N ARG A 50 -10.84 -21.36 9.94
CA ARG A 50 -10.53 -20.51 8.79
C ARG A 50 -11.05 -21.12 7.49
N PRO A 51 -11.61 -20.28 6.60
CA PRO A 51 -11.95 -20.69 5.25
C PRO A 51 -10.70 -20.74 4.38
N GLN A 52 -10.68 -21.69 3.45
CA GLN A 52 -9.63 -21.86 2.46
C GLN A 52 -10.26 -21.95 1.07
N GLN A 53 -9.97 -20.98 0.21
CA GLN A 53 -10.30 -21.08 -1.21
C GLN A 53 -9.37 -22.12 -1.86
N THR A 54 -9.95 -23.02 -2.63
CA THR A 54 -9.22 -24.11 -3.28
C THR A 54 -10.06 -24.66 -4.44
N TYR A 55 -9.73 -25.85 -4.92
CA TYR A 55 -10.51 -26.53 -5.94
C TYR A 55 -10.93 -27.92 -5.48
N ASP A 56 -11.99 -28.44 -6.07
CA ASP A 56 -12.58 -29.73 -5.70
C ASP A 56 -11.66 -30.93 -5.93
N THR A 57 -10.66 -30.79 -6.80
CA THR A 57 -9.62 -31.80 -7.05
C THR A 57 -8.34 -31.59 -6.24
N HIS A 58 -8.29 -30.55 -5.39
CA HIS A 58 -7.15 -30.32 -4.52
C HIS A 58 -7.26 -31.17 -3.25
N VAL A 59 -6.18 -31.89 -2.94
CA VAL A 59 -6.10 -32.79 -1.80
C VAL A 59 -5.55 -32.01 -0.61
N TRP A 60 -6.29 -32.06 0.49
CA TRP A 60 -5.96 -31.40 1.75
C TRP A 60 -5.76 -32.43 2.85
N ARG A 61 -4.66 -32.32 3.59
CA ARG A 61 -4.34 -33.13 4.77
C ARG A 61 -4.36 -32.28 6.02
N ILE A 62 -5.03 -32.77 7.05
CA ILE A 62 -5.04 -32.14 8.37
C ILE A 62 -4.23 -33.01 9.31
N ARG A 63 -3.26 -32.41 10.01
CA ARG A 63 -2.39 -33.10 10.98
C ARG A 63 -2.38 -32.37 12.30
N PHE A 64 -2.08 -33.08 13.38
CA PHE A 64 -1.76 -32.45 14.66
C PHE A 64 -0.37 -31.81 14.62
N ALA A 65 -0.24 -30.56 15.07
CA ALA A 65 0.99 -29.78 14.92
C ALA A 65 2.17 -30.31 15.75
N ASP A 66 1.89 -30.98 16.86
CA ASP A 66 2.85 -31.50 17.85
C ASP A 66 3.43 -32.87 17.48
N THR A 67 2.62 -33.74 16.86
CA THR A 67 2.99 -35.13 16.55
C THR A 67 3.07 -35.44 15.06
N ASP A 68 2.63 -34.51 14.21
CA ASP A 68 2.45 -34.69 12.76
C ASP A 68 1.49 -35.84 12.37
N ALA A 69 0.73 -36.34 13.36
CA ALA A 69 -0.23 -37.42 13.16
C ALA A 69 -1.38 -36.96 12.25
N LEU A 70 -1.67 -37.75 11.21
CA LEU A 70 -2.74 -37.49 10.26
C LEU A 70 -4.10 -37.63 10.95
N VAL A 71 -4.89 -36.56 10.91
CA VAL A 71 -6.28 -36.51 11.38
C VAL A 71 -7.22 -36.95 10.26
N GLY A 72 -6.97 -36.47 9.04
CA GLY A 72 -7.78 -36.84 7.88
C GLY A 72 -7.27 -36.21 6.59
N GLU A 73 -7.78 -36.72 5.47
CA GLU A 73 -7.53 -36.25 4.11
C GLU A 73 -8.86 -35.96 3.43
N TYR A 74 -8.95 -34.87 2.67
CA TYR A 74 -10.15 -34.49 1.94
C TYR A 74 -9.81 -33.92 0.57
N ALA A 75 -10.56 -34.35 -0.45
CA ALA A 75 -10.63 -33.72 -1.77
C ALA A 75 -12.10 -33.78 -2.21
N GLY A 76 -12.67 -32.65 -2.57
CA GLY A 76 -14.06 -32.56 -3.00
C GLY A 76 -14.60 -31.14 -2.97
N THR A 77 -15.91 -31.03 -3.19
CA THR A 77 -16.62 -29.75 -3.22
C THR A 77 -16.57 -29.01 -1.89
N SER A 78 -17.16 -27.80 -1.84
CA SER A 78 -17.22 -27.00 -0.62
C SER A 78 -17.75 -27.78 0.58
N ALA A 79 -17.00 -27.75 1.67
CA ALA A 79 -17.26 -28.57 2.85
C ALA A 79 -16.75 -27.91 4.12
N VAL A 80 -17.32 -28.33 5.25
CA VAL A 80 -16.86 -28.02 6.60
C VAL A 80 -16.09 -29.22 7.14
N LEU A 81 -14.82 -29.00 7.42
CA LEU A 81 -13.83 -29.98 7.89
C LEU A 81 -13.58 -29.69 9.38
N GLN A 82 -14.20 -30.47 10.26
CA GLN A 82 -14.13 -30.26 11.71
C GLN A 82 -13.27 -31.33 12.37
N VAL A 83 -12.15 -30.91 12.97
CA VAL A 83 -11.33 -31.77 13.81
C VAL A 83 -11.96 -31.89 15.19
N GLN A 84 -12.38 -33.09 15.57
CA GLN A 84 -13.09 -33.37 16.81
C GLN A 84 -12.13 -33.59 17.99
N GLN A 85 -12.66 -33.59 19.22
CA GLN A 85 -11.87 -33.84 20.44
C GLN A 85 -11.27 -35.24 20.50
N ASP A 86 -11.90 -36.23 19.86
CA ASP A 86 -11.40 -37.61 19.76
C ASP A 86 -10.31 -37.79 18.68
N GLY A 87 -9.95 -36.71 17.98
CA GLY A 87 -8.95 -36.71 16.92
C GLY A 87 -9.43 -37.24 15.58
N THR A 88 -10.75 -37.36 15.38
CA THR A 88 -11.33 -37.67 14.07
C THR A 88 -11.64 -36.42 13.25
N LEU A 89 -11.67 -36.55 11.93
CA LEU A 89 -12.14 -35.51 11.01
C LEU A 89 -13.60 -35.76 10.63
N ASN A 90 -14.50 -34.88 11.05
CA ASN A 90 -15.87 -34.84 10.56
C ASN A 90 -15.95 -33.94 9.33
N VAL A 91 -16.50 -34.46 8.24
CA VAL A 91 -16.70 -33.72 7.00
C VAL A 91 -18.19 -33.62 6.70
N SER A 92 -18.67 -32.40 6.47
CA SER A 92 -20.05 -32.14 6.07
C SER A 92 -20.11 -31.19 4.88
N SER A 93 -21.07 -31.41 3.98
CA SER A 93 -21.30 -30.52 2.83
C SER A 93 -21.66 -29.13 3.30
N TRP A 94 -21.17 -28.10 2.61
CA TRP A 94 -21.46 -26.72 2.98
C TRP A 94 -21.61 -25.80 1.76
N SER A 95 -22.57 -24.89 1.83
CA SER A 95 -22.78 -23.83 0.84
C SER A 95 -22.84 -22.48 1.56
N GLY A 96 -21.81 -21.65 1.37
CA GLY A 96 -21.82 -20.25 1.83
C GLY A 96 -22.40 -19.35 0.77
N VAL A 97 -23.65 -18.95 0.92
CA VAL A 97 -24.22 -17.90 0.07
C VAL A 97 -23.80 -16.56 0.65
N ALA A 98 -23.03 -15.80 -0.10
CA ALA A 98 -22.70 -14.43 0.25
C ALA A 98 -23.94 -13.53 0.11
N PRO A 99 -24.11 -12.53 0.99
CA PRO A 99 -25.15 -11.54 0.79
C PRO A 99 -24.95 -10.84 -0.57
N SER A 100 -26.04 -10.55 -1.26
CA SER A 100 -25.96 -9.75 -2.48
C SER A 100 -25.42 -8.35 -2.14
N PRO A 101 -24.54 -7.78 -2.96
CA PRO A 101 -24.12 -6.39 -2.81
C PRO A 101 -25.33 -5.47 -2.80
N ARG A 102 -25.24 -4.38 -2.05
CA ARG A 102 -26.35 -3.43 -1.99
C ARG A 102 -26.52 -2.72 -3.34
N PRO A 103 -27.76 -2.59 -3.87
CA PRO A 103 -27.97 -1.97 -5.18
C PRO A 103 -27.40 -0.56 -5.31
N GLU A 104 -27.41 0.22 -4.22
CA GLU A 104 -26.86 1.58 -4.19
C GLU A 104 -25.33 1.65 -4.39
N TRP A 105 -24.61 0.53 -4.27
CA TRP A 105 -23.18 0.49 -4.55
C TRP A 105 -22.86 0.44 -6.05
N GLY A 106 -23.84 0.09 -6.89
CA GLY A 106 -23.65 -0.12 -8.32
C GLY A 106 -22.83 -1.38 -8.63
N ALA A 107 -22.19 -1.39 -9.80
CA ALA A 107 -21.46 -2.56 -10.27
C ALA A 107 -20.04 -2.60 -9.68
N TYR A 108 -19.58 -3.80 -9.30
CA TYR A 108 -18.17 -4.05 -9.05
C TYR A 108 -17.46 -4.27 -10.38
N CYS A 109 -16.53 -3.40 -10.74
CA CYS A 109 -15.83 -3.47 -12.02
C CYS A 109 -14.40 -2.93 -11.93
N LYS A 110 -13.61 -3.21 -12.97
CA LYS A 110 -12.32 -2.56 -13.18
C LYS A 110 -12.56 -1.08 -13.44
N ARG A 111 -11.98 -0.23 -12.60
CA ARG A 111 -12.14 1.24 -12.62
C ARG A 111 -10.85 1.96 -12.96
N GLY A 112 -9.70 1.29 -12.87
CA GLY A 112 -8.38 1.81 -13.22
C GLY A 112 -7.35 0.72 -13.52
N GLU A 113 -6.16 1.13 -13.93
CA GLU A 113 -5.01 0.25 -14.15
C GLU A 113 -3.69 1.02 -14.07
N ALA A 114 -2.69 0.44 -13.42
CA ALA A 114 -1.31 0.93 -13.46
C ALA A 114 -0.35 -0.24 -13.74
N LEU A 115 0.42 -0.15 -14.84
CA LEU A 115 1.48 -1.12 -15.17
C LEU A 115 0.99 -2.59 -15.27
N GLY A 116 -0.24 -2.80 -15.75
CA GLY A 116 -0.87 -4.12 -15.81
C GLY A 116 -1.47 -4.60 -14.49
N ILE A 117 -1.46 -3.78 -13.44
CA ILE A 117 -2.11 -4.02 -12.16
C ILE A 117 -3.47 -3.32 -12.20
N GLU A 118 -4.54 -4.10 -12.13
CA GLU A 118 -5.90 -3.57 -12.22
C GLU A 118 -6.37 -2.99 -10.88
N VAL A 119 -7.13 -1.91 -10.95
CA VAL A 119 -7.82 -1.31 -9.80
C VAL A 119 -9.32 -1.54 -9.93
N TRP A 120 -9.90 -2.22 -8.96
CA TRP A 120 -11.30 -2.63 -8.93
C TRP A 120 -12.04 -1.96 -7.78
N SER A 121 -13.28 -1.55 -8.02
CA SER A 121 -14.16 -1.05 -6.96
C SER A 121 -15.63 -1.15 -7.38
N TYR A 122 -16.52 -0.94 -6.42
CA TYR A 122 -17.92 -0.63 -6.71
C TYR A 122 -18.06 0.80 -7.22
N ASP A 123 -19.17 1.11 -7.89
CA ASP A 123 -19.43 2.44 -8.45
C ASP A 123 -19.57 3.54 -7.41
N CYS A 124 -19.94 3.19 -6.17
CA CYS A 124 -20.05 4.15 -5.07
C CYS A 124 -18.70 4.70 -4.57
N VAL A 125 -17.57 4.10 -4.97
CA VAL A 125 -16.23 4.59 -4.59
C VAL A 125 -15.89 5.85 -5.40
N ASP A 126 -15.39 6.87 -4.71
CA ASP A 126 -14.93 8.12 -5.31
C ASP A 126 -13.81 7.86 -6.33
N THR A 127 -13.96 8.42 -7.52
CA THR A 127 -12.98 8.26 -8.61
C THR A 127 -11.63 8.88 -8.25
N ARG A 128 -11.57 9.84 -7.33
CA ARG A 128 -10.31 10.36 -6.78
C ARG A 128 -9.51 9.24 -6.10
N ALA A 129 -10.15 8.37 -5.32
CA ALA A 129 -9.49 7.26 -4.66
C ALA A 129 -8.89 6.27 -5.67
N VAL A 130 -9.62 5.97 -6.76
CA VAL A 130 -9.12 5.14 -7.86
C VAL A 130 -7.85 5.74 -8.47
N ARG A 131 -7.86 7.04 -8.81
CA ARG A 131 -6.69 7.75 -9.37
C ARG A 131 -5.50 7.77 -8.43
N ILE A 132 -5.75 7.93 -7.12
CA ILE A 132 -4.70 7.92 -6.10
C ILE A 132 -4.08 6.52 -5.99
N ALA A 133 -4.89 5.45 -6.01
CA ALA A 133 -4.39 4.09 -6.00
C ALA A 133 -3.51 3.80 -7.24
N GLU A 134 -3.96 4.17 -8.45
CA GLU A 134 -3.17 4.06 -9.68
C GLU A 134 -1.82 4.79 -9.56
N HIS A 135 -1.85 6.03 -9.02
CA HIS A 135 -0.65 6.84 -8.82
C HIS A 135 0.33 6.19 -7.84
N ILE A 136 -0.14 5.71 -6.69
CA ILE A 136 0.68 5.02 -5.69
C ILE A 136 1.35 3.78 -6.31
N ILE A 137 0.59 2.93 -7.00
CA ILE A 137 1.12 1.72 -7.66
C ILE A 137 2.20 2.10 -8.68
N MET A 138 1.91 3.07 -9.54
CA MET A 138 2.86 3.55 -10.55
C MET A 138 4.13 4.09 -9.90
N CYS A 139 4.04 4.89 -8.84
CA CYS A 139 5.17 5.48 -8.15
C CYS A 139 6.01 4.44 -7.39
N MET A 140 5.38 3.48 -6.71
CA MET A 140 6.08 2.39 -6.03
C MET A 140 6.90 1.54 -7.01
N LEU A 141 6.37 1.32 -8.22
CA LEU A 141 6.96 0.43 -9.21
C LEU A 141 7.77 1.15 -10.30
N GLU A 142 7.82 2.49 -10.31
CA GLU A 142 8.45 3.28 -11.38
C GLU A 142 9.93 2.90 -11.62
N LYS A 143 10.64 2.58 -10.53
CA LYS A 143 12.06 2.16 -10.56
C LYS A 143 12.26 0.68 -10.22
N SER A 144 11.18 -0.08 -10.07
CA SER A 144 11.27 -1.53 -9.89
C SER A 144 11.94 -2.19 -11.09
N PRO A 145 12.75 -3.23 -10.88
CA PRO A 145 13.21 -4.07 -11.98
C PRO A 145 12.03 -4.59 -12.83
N PRO A 146 12.09 -4.51 -14.18
CA PRO A 146 10.96 -4.87 -15.03
C PRO A 146 10.48 -6.33 -14.89
N ASP A 147 11.31 -7.24 -14.39
CA ASP A 147 10.91 -8.62 -14.09
C ASP A 147 9.97 -8.72 -12.88
N VAL A 148 10.12 -7.85 -11.88
CA VAL A 148 9.21 -7.78 -10.70
C VAL A 148 7.82 -7.35 -11.16
N VAL A 149 7.73 -6.27 -11.93
CA VAL A 149 6.45 -5.75 -12.45
C VAL A 149 5.77 -6.78 -13.36
N ARG A 150 6.53 -7.46 -14.23
CA ARG A 150 5.97 -8.53 -15.07
C ARG A 150 5.43 -9.70 -14.26
N ARG A 151 6.11 -10.12 -13.18
CA ARG A 151 5.61 -11.18 -12.30
C ARG A 151 4.35 -10.77 -11.55
N LEU A 152 4.26 -9.51 -11.09
CA LEU A 152 3.04 -8.98 -10.50
C LEU A 152 1.85 -9.07 -11.47
N ALA A 153 2.00 -8.51 -12.67
CA ALA A 153 0.94 -8.51 -13.68
C ALA A 153 0.56 -9.94 -14.12
N ALA A 154 1.56 -10.79 -14.40
CA ALA A 154 1.32 -12.18 -14.80
C ALA A 154 0.75 -13.05 -13.67
N GLY A 155 1.05 -12.72 -12.42
CA GLY A 155 0.50 -13.35 -11.23
C GLY A 155 -0.89 -12.86 -10.84
N GLY A 156 -1.48 -11.95 -11.63
CA GLY A 156 -2.84 -11.45 -11.41
C GLY A 156 -2.96 -10.48 -10.24
N ALA A 157 -1.87 -9.87 -9.78
CA ALA A 157 -1.91 -8.87 -8.72
C ALA A 157 -2.87 -7.73 -9.11
N CYS A 158 -3.78 -7.40 -8.20
CA CYS A 158 -4.75 -6.33 -8.39
C CYS A 158 -5.03 -5.62 -7.07
N VAL A 159 -5.61 -4.43 -7.15
CA VAL A 159 -6.01 -3.63 -5.98
C VAL A 159 -7.52 -3.45 -5.97
N ALA A 160 -8.17 -3.75 -4.86
CA ALA A 160 -9.59 -3.49 -4.62
C ALA A 160 -9.77 -2.36 -3.61
N ILE A 161 -10.56 -1.35 -3.96
CA ILE A 161 -10.86 -0.24 -3.04
C ILE A 161 -12.17 -0.54 -2.31
N ILE A 162 -12.11 -0.54 -0.99
CA ILE A 162 -13.27 -0.71 -0.11
C ILE A 162 -13.90 0.67 0.11
N GLY A 163 -15.15 0.87 -0.32
CA GLY A 163 -15.86 2.14 -0.14
C GLY A 163 -16.25 2.41 1.31
N ARG A 164 -16.46 3.68 1.67
CA ARG A 164 -16.68 4.09 3.09
C ARG A 164 -17.79 3.34 3.83
N ASN A 165 -18.86 2.96 3.13
CA ASN A 165 -20.02 2.26 3.70
C ASN A 165 -20.02 0.75 3.44
N GLN A 166 -18.88 0.21 3.03
CA GLN A 166 -18.64 -1.21 2.81
C GLN A 166 -17.73 -1.75 3.92
N CYS A 167 -17.64 -3.06 4.08
CA CYS A 167 -16.61 -3.73 4.88
C CYS A 167 -15.66 -4.54 3.99
N THR A 168 -14.55 -5.00 4.56
CA THR A 168 -13.50 -5.73 3.82
C THR A 168 -14.06 -6.92 3.05
N THR A 169 -14.98 -7.67 3.66
CA THR A 169 -15.55 -8.85 3.00
C THR A 169 -16.73 -8.56 2.06
N ASP A 170 -17.09 -7.28 1.83
CA ASP A 170 -17.97 -6.88 0.71
C ASP A 170 -17.23 -6.90 -0.63
N ILE A 171 -15.89 -6.89 -0.60
CA ILE A 171 -15.07 -7.13 -1.79
C ILE A 171 -15.26 -8.59 -2.21
N PRO A 172 -15.63 -8.86 -3.48
CA PRO A 172 -15.89 -10.23 -3.94
C PRO A 172 -14.73 -11.20 -3.68
N ALA A 173 -13.49 -10.75 -3.90
CA ALA A 173 -12.30 -11.55 -3.64
C ALA A 173 -12.11 -11.93 -2.17
N HIS A 174 -12.62 -11.12 -1.22
CA HIS A 174 -12.45 -11.32 0.22
C HIS A 174 -13.71 -11.88 0.91
N THR A 175 -14.78 -12.10 0.16
CA THR A 175 -16.08 -12.56 0.69
C THR A 175 -15.95 -13.83 1.53
N PHE A 176 -14.99 -14.69 1.18
CA PHE A 176 -14.80 -15.96 1.88
C PHE A 176 -14.39 -15.81 3.35
N LEU A 177 -13.75 -14.70 3.72
CA LEU A 177 -13.27 -14.45 5.07
C LEU A 177 -14.39 -14.31 6.11
N ARG A 178 -15.63 -14.04 5.69
CA ARG A 178 -16.82 -13.99 6.58
C ARG A 178 -17.07 -15.29 7.33
N TRP A 179 -16.52 -16.40 6.85
CA TRP A 179 -16.74 -17.73 7.40
C TRP A 179 -15.64 -18.20 8.35
N ALA A 180 -14.70 -17.32 8.70
CA ALA A 180 -13.75 -17.55 9.78
C ALA A 180 -14.45 -17.62 11.15
N GLU A 181 -13.86 -18.36 12.09
CA GLU A 181 -14.41 -18.57 13.44
C GLU A 181 -13.32 -18.36 14.51
N GLY A 182 -13.71 -17.73 15.62
CA GLY A 182 -12.87 -17.58 16.83
C GLY A 182 -11.69 -16.61 16.71
N GLY A 183 -11.41 -16.11 15.50
CA GLY A 183 -10.36 -15.12 15.25
C GLY A 183 -10.85 -13.66 15.34
N ARG A 184 -9.97 -12.72 15.00
CA ARG A 184 -10.33 -11.31 14.80
C ARG A 184 -11.37 -11.22 13.69
N ASP A 185 -12.42 -10.44 13.93
CA ASP A 185 -13.44 -10.16 12.92
C ASP A 185 -12.84 -9.20 11.87
N THR A 186 -12.64 -9.70 10.65
CA THR A 186 -12.02 -8.95 9.56
C THR A 186 -12.75 -7.64 9.26
N ASP A 187 -14.09 -7.65 9.30
CA ASP A 187 -14.89 -6.50 8.90
C ASP A 187 -14.82 -5.33 9.88
N THR A 188 -14.53 -5.61 11.15
CA THR A 188 -14.43 -4.59 12.21
C THR A 188 -13.00 -4.22 12.56
N THR A 189 -12.02 -5.02 12.15
CA THR A 189 -10.62 -4.85 12.58
C THR A 189 -9.67 -4.34 11.50
N THR A 190 -10.01 -4.49 10.22
CA THR A 190 -9.14 -4.04 9.14
C THR A 190 -9.91 -3.51 7.95
N ARG A 191 -9.29 -2.57 7.24
CA ARG A 191 -9.68 -2.11 5.91
C ARG A 191 -8.50 -2.15 4.93
N GLY A 192 -7.51 -2.99 5.23
CA GLY A 192 -6.39 -3.32 4.36
C GLY A 192 -6.13 -4.83 4.41
N LEU A 193 -5.84 -5.42 3.26
CA LEU A 193 -5.36 -6.81 3.17
C LEU A 193 -4.35 -6.93 2.04
N GLY A 194 -3.22 -7.58 2.32
CA GLY A 194 -2.17 -7.82 1.35
C GLY A 194 -2.50 -8.95 0.38
N GLY A 195 -2.12 -8.77 -0.89
CA GLY A 195 -2.24 -9.81 -1.90
C GLY A 195 -1.28 -10.97 -1.64
N THR A 196 -1.77 -12.20 -1.82
CA THR A 196 -0.96 -13.43 -1.82
C THR A 196 -0.98 -14.08 -3.20
N ALA A 197 -0.17 -15.12 -3.42
CA ALA A 197 -0.22 -15.85 -4.70
C ALA A 197 -1.59 -16.53 -4.94
N GLU A 198 -2.31 -16.89 -3.87
CA GLU A 198 -3.61 -17.56 -3.90
C GLU A 198 -4.78 -16.58 -3.96
N SER A 199 -4.65 -15.44 -3.29
CA SER A 199 -5.62 -14.33 -3.31
C SER A 199 -4.87 -13.06 -3.68
N PRO A 200 -4.66 -12.80 -4.99
CA PRO A 200 -3.77 -11.74 -5.46
C PRO A 200 -4.34 -10.33 -5.32
N THR A 201 -5.55 -10.22 -4.78
CA THR A 201 -6.20 -8.94 -4.48
C THR A 201 -5.62 -8.34 -3.22
N THR A 202 -4.87 -7.25 -3.36
CA THR A 202 -4.62 -6.28 -2.28
C THR A 202 -5.87 -5.43 -2.09
N SER A 203 -6.22 -5.03 -0.88
CA SER A 203 -7.29 -4.05 -0.64
C SER A 203 -6.88 -2.92 0.30
N CYS A 204 -7.55 -1.78 0.15
CA CYS A 204 -7.42 -0.64 1.04
C CYS A 204 -8.73 0.16 1.11
N GLY A 205 -8.92 0.89 2.21
CA GLY A 205 -10.06 1.78 2.40
C GLY A 205 -9.98 3.05 1.56
N GLU A 206 -11.10 3.43 0.96
CA GLU A 206 -11.27 4.70 0.24
C GLU A 206 -10.88 5.90 1.11
N GLU A 207 -11.28 5.90 2.38
CA GLU A 207 -10.97 6.96 3.34
C GLU A 207 -9.47 7.11 3.61
N ASN A 208 -8.69 6.02 3.55
CA ASN A 208 -7.25 6.07 3.71
C ASN A 208 -6.57 6.67 2.47
N LEU A 209 -7.01 6.27 1.27
CA LEU A 209 -6.50 6.85 0.01
C LEU A 209 -6.76 8.34 -0.06
N LEU A 210 -7.96 8.79 0.33
CA LEU A 210 -8.34 10.20 0.32
C LEU A 210 -7.75 10.99 1.50
N MET A 211 -7.28 10.32 2.56
CA MET A 211 -6.90 10.93 3.84
C MET A 211 -8.05 11.74 4.49
N GLU A 212 -9.29 11.26 4.34
CA GLU A 212 -10.53 11.94 4.75
C GLU A 212 -11.34 11.06 5.70
N ASP A 213 -11.45 11.46 6.98
CA ASP A 213 -12.22 10.76 8.03
C ASP A 213 -11.84 9.28 8.25
N ASP A 214 -10.60 8.93 7.96
CA ASP A 214 -10.06 7.59 8.23
C ASP A 214 -10.04 7.33 9.74
N ARG A 215 -10.65 6.23 10.16
CA ARG A 215 -10.63 5.78 11.56
C ARG A 215 -9.59 4.70 11.80
N PHE A 216 -9.15 3.97 10.78
CA PHE A 216 -8.27 2.82 10.92
C PHE A 216 -6.79 3.23 10.83
N TYR A 217 -6.42 4.06 9.84
CA TYR A 217 -5.02 4.26 9.45
C TYR A 217 -4.64 5.74 9.29
N THR A 218 -5.02 6.62 10.23
CA THR A 218 -4.78 8.08 10.12
C THR A 218 -3.32 8.51 10.00
N SER A 219 -2.40 7.65 10.40
CA SER A 219 -0.96 7.94 10.52
C SER A 219 -0.12 7.31 9.42
N GLU A 220 -0.76 6.68 8.43
CA GLU A 220 -0.08 5.93 7.39
C GLU A 220 -0.92 5.79 6.11
N ASN A 221 -0.26 5.45 5.01
CA ASN A 221 -0.96 4.98 3.81
C ASN A 221 -0.93 3.45 3.83
N ILE A 222 -2.09 2.83 4.05
CA ILE A 222 -2.19 1.38 4.19
C ILE A 222 -1.97 0.68 2.84
N LEU A 223 -2.31 1.30 1.71
CA LEU A 223 -2.07 0.70 0.40
C LEU A 223 -0.58 0.43 0.16
N VAL A 224 0.33 1.30 0.63
CA VAL A 224 1.79 1.06 0.50
C VAL A 224 2.22 -0.19 1.26
N HIS A 225 1.66 -0.43 2.44
CA HIS A 225 1.90 -1.64 3.24
C HIS A 225 1.35 -2.88 2.53
N GLU A 226 0.05 -2.87 2.21
CA GLU A 226 -0.67 -4.04 1.69
C GLU A 226 -0.25 -4.40 0.26
N PHE A 227 0.13 -3.40 -0.54
CA PHE A 227 0.73 -3.66 -1.85
C PHE A 227 2.18 -4.13 -1.70
N GLY A 228 2.87 -3.75 -0.63
CA GLY A 228 4.16 -4.33 -0.24
C GLY A 228 4.09 -5.85 -0.07
N HIS A 229 3.04 -6.37 0.57
CA HIS A 229 2.79 -7.82 0.62
C HIS A 229 2.65 -8.43 -0.77
N ALA A 230 1.86 -7.83 -1.67
CA ALA A 230 1.72 -8.33 -3.05
C ALA A 230 3.06 -8.34 -3.80
N VAL A 231 3.89 -7.31 -3.61
CA VAL A 231 5.24 -7.26 -4.19
C VAL A 231 6.11 -8.42 -3.70
N MET A 232 6.10 -8.72 -2.40
CA MET A 232 6.84 -9.87 -1.85
C MET A 232 6.27 -11.21 -2.35
N ASN A 233 4.96 -11.39 -2.25
CA ASN A 233 4.31 -12.67 -2.44
C ASN A 233 4.21 -13.07 -3.93
N ILE A 234 4.03 -12.09 -4.81
CA ILE A 234 3.77 -12.30 -6.25
C ILE A 234 4.93 -11.78 -7.10
N GLY A 235 5.46 -10.60 -6.78
CA GLY A 235 6.49 -9.92 -7.59
C GLY A 235 7.92 -10.45 -7.39
N LEU A 236 8.26 -10.92 -6.20
CA LEU A 236 9.60 -11.44 -5.87
C LEU A 236 9.74 -12.94 -6.10
N THR A 237 10.97 -13.38 -6.31
CA THR A 237 11.28 -14.81 -6.50
C THR A 237 11.26 -15.56 -5.16
N ALA A 238 11.23 -16.90 -5.22
CA ALA A 238 11.37 -17.72 -4.01
C ALA A 238 12.72 -17.49 -3.30
N GLU A 239 13.78 -17.21 -4.04
CA GLU A 239 15.12 -16.90 -3.49
C GLU A 239 15.15 -15.55 -2.77
N ASP A 240 14.49 -14.53 -3.35
CA ASP A 240 14.32 -13.23 -2.71
C ASP A 240 13.53 -13.38 -1.38
N ARG A 241 12.41 -14.11 -1.40
CA ARG A 241 11.62 -14.38 -0.18
C ARG A 241 12.38 -15.17 0.87
N ALA A 242 13.17 -16.16 0.46
CA ALA A 242 14.04 -16.91 1.38
C ALA A 242 15.08 -15.99 2.04
N THR A 243 15.62 -15.03 1.28
CA THR A 243 16.55 -14.02 1.79
C THR A 243 15.88 -13.10 2.82
N ILE A 244 14.66 -12.61 2.53
CA ILE A 244 13.87 -11.81 3.48
C ILE A 244 13.63 -12.59 4.78
N LYS A 245 13.25 -13.87 4.69
CA LYS A 245 13.04 -14.73 5.85
C LYS A 245 14.32 -14.91 6.70
N GLN A 246 15.48 -15.05 6.05
CA GLN A 246 16.76 -15.11 6.75
C GLN A 246 17.10 -13.79 7.46
N LEU A 247 16.85 -12.65 6.81
CA LEU A 247 17.05 -11.32 7.38
C LEU A 247 16.13 -11.09 8.59
N TYR A 248 14.85 -11.46 8.48
CA TYR A 248 13.91 -11.45 9.59
C TYR A 248 14.43 -12.28 10.77
N GLY A 249 14.81 -13.54 10.54
CA GLY A 249 15.34 -14.41 11.59
C GLY A 249 16.59 -13.84 12.28
N LYS A 250 17.48 -13.19 11.49
CA LYS A 250 18.63 -12.47 12.03
C LYS A 250 18.21 -11.29 12.90
N ALA A 251 17.34 -10.41 12.39
CA ALA A 251 16.84 -9.23 13.10
C ALA A 251 16.15 -9.62 14.42
N TYR A 252 15.33 -10.67 14.41
CA TYR A 252 14.65 -11.22 15.58
C TYR A 252 15.65 -11.78 16.61
N SER A 253 16.64 -12.55 16.15
CA SER A 253 17.64 -13.17 17.04
C SER A 253 18.60 -12.17 17.68
N SER A 254 18.82 -11.02 17.02
CA SER A 254 19.72 -9.97 17.51
C SER A 254 19.00 -8.86 18.28
N ASP A 255 17.69 -9.01 18.56
CA ASP A 255 16.86 -7.96 19.17
C ASP A 255 16.99 -6.61 18.42
N MET A 256 17.06 -6.66 17.09
CA MET A 256 17.24 -5.45 16.26
C MET A 256 16.04 -4.51 16.37
N TYR A 257 14.85 -5.08 16.58
CA TYR A 257 13.58 -4.41 16.84
C TYR A 257 13.01 -4.97 18.15
N ASP A 258 12.10 -4.22 18.80
CA ASP A 258 11.40 -4.74 19.96
C ASP A 258 10.51 -5.89 19.52
N LYS A 259 10.64 -7.08 20.14
CA LYS A 259 9.93 -8.30 19.74
C LYS A 259 8.40 -8.21 19.79
N GLY A 260 7.86 -7.26 20.56
CA GLY A 260 6.42 -6.99 20.60
C GLY A 260 5.94 -5.96 19.58
N SER A 261 6.85 -5.38 18.78
CA SER A 261 6.49 -4.49 17.68
C SER A 261 5.95 -5.29 16.51
N TYR A 262 5.00 -4.72 15.78
CA TYR A 262 4.33 -5.40 14.67
C TYR A 262 5.27 -5.83 13.54
N ILE A 263 6.34 -5.06 13.28
CA ILE A 263 7.40 -5.44 12.33
C ILE A 263 8.07 -6.80 12.67
N MET A 264 7.96 -7.28 13.91
CA MET A 264 8.49 -8.57 14.37
C MET A 264 7.43 -9.66 14.55
N GLU A 265 6.19 -9.45 14.10
CA GLU A 265 5.13 -10.47 14.16
C GLU A 265 5.48 -11.68 13.29
N ASN A 266 5.95 -11.45 12.06
CA ASN A 266 6.44 -12.46 11.12
C ASN A 266 7.27 -11.83 9.99
N GLU A 267 7.82 -12.65 9.08
CA GLU A 267 8.65 -12.19 7.97
C GLU A 267 7.91 -11.32 6.93
N GLU A 268 6.59 -11.48 6.79
CA GLU A 268 5.78 -10.69 5.85
C GLU A 268 5.54 -9.28 6.39
N GLU A 269 5.23 -9.14 7.68
CA GLU A 269 5.10 -7.83 8.35
C GLU A 269 6.44 -7.11 8.42
N TYR A 270 7.53 -7.84 8.65
CA TYR A 270 8.88 -7.31 8.57
C TYR A 270 9.15 -6.63 7.22
N TRP A 271 8.70 -7.26 6.12
CA TRP A 271 8.79 -6.70 4.78
C TRP A 271 7.83 -5.52 4.55
N ALA A 272 6.57 -5.63 4.95
CA ALA A 272 5.55 -4.63 4.67
C ALA A 272 5.78 -3.32 5.43
N GLU A 273 6.14 -3.39 6.71
CA GLU A 273 6.57 -2.22 7.51
C GLU A 273 7.87 -1.61 6.96
N GLY A 274 8.81 -2.46 6.53
CA GLY A 274 10.01 -2.00 5.82
C GLY A 274 9.68 -1.28 4.51
N THR A 275 8.64 -1.72 3.79
CA THR A 275 8.14 -1.07 2.57
C THR A 275 7.54 0.30 2.89
N GLN A 276 6.73 0.42 3.94
CA GLN A 276 6.23 1.74 4.39
C GLN A 276 7.37 2.67 4.76
N ALA A 277 8.37 2.20 5.51
CA ALA A 277 9.55 2.99 5.82
C ALA A 277 10.31 3.39 4.55
N TRP A 278 10.47 2.49 3.56
CA TRP A 278 11.17 2.80 2.30
C TRP A 278 10.53 3.95 1.51
N PHE A 279 9.21 4.14 1.61
CA PHE A 279 8.48 5.21 0.93
C PHE A 279 8.04 6.35 1.86
N ASP A 280 8.51 6.36 3.11
CA ASP A 280 8.12 7.31 4.17
C ASP A 280 6.58 7.40 4.34
N ALA A 281 5.88 6.27 4.18
CA ALA A 281 4.43 6.18 4.12
C ALA A 281 3.76 5.98 5.49
N THR A 282 4.48 6.22 6.59
CA THR A 282 3.95 6.17 7.96
C THR A 282 4.71 7.13 8.86
N ILE A 283 4.02 7.73 9.83
CA ILE A 283 4.67 8.47 10.94
C ILE A 283 4.70 7.65 12.24
N ARG A 284 4.13 6.43 12.23
CA ARG A 284 4.11 5.56 13.39
C ARG A 284 5.52 5.15 13.80
N THR A 285 5.68 4.91 15.09
CA THR A 285 6.95 4.44 15.67
C THR A 285 6.77 3.24 16.59
N ASP A 286 5.53 2.99 17.02
CA ASP A 286 5.11 1.91 17.90
C ASP A 286 5.16 0.52 17.22
N VAL A 287 5.05 0.48 15.88
CA VAL A 287 5.05 -0.77 15.10
C VAL A 287 6.42 -1.15 14.55
N THR A 288 7.37 -0.22 14.51
CA THR A 288 8.65 -0.36 13.82
C THR A 288 9.87 -0.06 14.70
N SER A 289 9.68 0.04 16.02
CA SER A 289 10.72 0.53 16.95
C SER A 289 11.37 1.85 16.48
N GLY A 290 10.56 2.74 15.90
CA GLY A 290 10.96 4.06 15.40
C GLY A 290 11.50 4.13 13.96
N VAL A 291 11.55 3.01 13.22
CA VAL A 291 12.00 2.97 11.81
C VAL A 291 10.84 3.25 10.87
N ASN A 292 10.65 4.52 10.51
CA ASN A 292 9.53 4.97 9.67
C ASN A 292 9.94 5.81 8.45
N THR A 293 11.25 5.89 8.16
CA THR A 293 11.75 6.54 6.94
C THR A 293 12.83 5.69 6.28
N ARG A 294 13.09 5.93 4.99
CA ARG A 294 14.09 5.20 4.21
C ARG A 294 15.48 5.34 4.83
N GLU A 295 15.82 6.53 5.31
CA GLU A 295 17.12 6.82 5.91
C GLU A 295 17.30 6.04 7.21
N LYS A 296 16.27 5.98 8.06
CA LYS A 296 16.30 5.18 9.29
C LYS A 296 16.41 3.69 8.98
N LEU A 297 15.69 3.21 7.96
CA LEU A 297 15.77 1.82 7.53
C LEU A 297 17.18 1.47 7.07
N ARG A 298 17.80 2.29 6.22
CA ARG A 298 19.19 2.09 5.76
C ARG A 298 20.20 2.05 6.90
N GLN A 299 20.00 2.86 7.93
CA GLN A 299 20.90 2.93 9.09
C GLN A 299 20.73 1.74 10.03
N ARG A 300 19.48 1.35 10.33
CA ARG A 300 19.19 0.30 11.31
C ARG A 300 19.22 -1.09 10.72
N ASP A 301 18.66 -1.27 9.53
CA ASP A 301 18.57 -2.53 8.83
C ASP A 301 19.00 -2.42 7.36
N PRO A 302 20.31 -2.31 7.11
CA PRO A 302 20.85 -2.22 5.75
C PRO A 302 20.56 -3.48 4.91
N GLY A 303 20.31 -4.62 5.54
CA GLY A 303 19.94 -5.86 4.84
C GLY A 303 18.55 -5.76 4.24
N LEU A 304 17.56 -5.33 5.03
CA LEU A 304 16.21 -5.08 4.53
C LEU A 304 16.20 -3.95 3.49
N ALA A 305 16.95 -2.87 3.72
CA ALA A 305 17.08 -1.77 2.76
C ALA A 305 17.65 -2.22 1.40
N ALA A 306 18.56 -3.20 1.39
CA ALA A 306 19.05 -3.79 0.14
C ALA A 306 17.95 -4.57 -0.60
N MET A 307 17.10 -5.30 0.13
CA MET A 307 15.94 -5.98 -0.47
C MET A 307 14.88 -5.00 -0.98
N MET A 308 14.68 -3.86 -0.30
CA MET A 308 13.83 -2.77 -0.83
C MET A 308 14.39 -2.23 -2.15
N THR A 309 15.71 -2.04 -2.25
CA THR A 309 16.35 -1.62 -3.50
C THR A 309 16.20 -2.69 -4.60
N ARG A 310 16.27 -3.98 -4.24
CA ARG A 310 16.05 -5.10 -5.17
C ARG A 310 14.62 -5.14 -5.72
N ALA A 311 13.62 -4.78 -4.92
CA ALA A 311 12.21 -4.81 -5.33
C ALA A 311 11.76 -3.53 -6.04
N TYR A 312 12.15 -2.36 -5.51
CA TYR A 312 11.62 -1.05 -5.89
C TYR A 312 12.64 -0.15 -6.60
N GLY A 313 13.92 -0.52 -6.62
CA GLY A 313 15.00 0.39 -6.99
C GLY A 313 15.22 1.49 -5.94
N ASP A 314 16.08 2.46 -6.26
CA ASP A 314 16.38 3.61 -5.40
C ASP A 314 15.80 4.92 -5.95
N GLY A 315 14.53 4.88 -6.35
CA GLY A 315 13.82 6.05 -6.86
C GLY A 315 13.63 7.15 -5.81
N PRO A 316 13.53 8.43 -6.22
CA PRO A 316 13.44 9.54 -5.28
C PRO A 316 12.06 9.65 -4.59
N TRP A 317 11.03 8.99 -5.12
CA TRP A 317 9.66 9.13 -4.64
C TRP A 317 9.52 8.77 -3.16
N ARG A 318 8.71 9.57 -2.46
CA ARG A 318 8.24 9.39 -1.08
C ARG A 318 6.77 9.79 -1.04
N TYR A 319 5.96 9.00 -0.34
CA TYR A 319 4.52 9.21 -0.30
C TYR A 319 4.10 10.62 0.17
N PRO A 320 4.73 11.25 1.18
CA PRO A 320 4.34 12.60 1.62
C PRO A 320 4.42 13.68 0.53
N CYS A 321 5.17 13.47 -0.56
CA CYS A 321 5.22 14.41 -1.68
C CYS A 321 3.89 14.52 -2.43
N ASP A 322 3.12 13.43 -2.48
CA ASP A 322 1.87 13.33 -3.25
C ASP A 322 0.65 13.00 -2.37
N SER A 323 0.83 12.97 -1.04
CA SER A 323 -0.25 12.64 -0.10
C SER A 323 -1.39 13.67 -0.19
N PRO A 324 -2.66 13.24 -0.35
CA PRO A 324 -3.80 14.17 -0.36
C PRO A 324 -4.00 14.94 0.94
N GLY A 325 -3.45 14.43 2.05
CA GLY A 325 -3.54 15.04 3.37
C GLY A 325 -2.34 14.73 4.25
N ALA A 326 -2.20 15.47 5.35
CA ALA A 326 -1.16 15.22 6.34
C ALA A 326 -1.50 13.98 7.19
N PHE A 327 -0.50 13.15 7.49
CA PHE A 327 -0.61 12.10 8.48
C PHE A 327 -0.91 12.68 9.87
N ARG A 328 -1.75 11.98 10.63
CA ARG A 328 -2.15 12.36 11.98
C ARG A 328 -1.98 11.18 12.92
N MET A 329 -1.20 11.39 13.97
CA MET A 329 -1.22 10.46 15.10
C MET A 329 -2.60 10.51 15.72
N ARG A 330 -3.20 9.35 15.94
CA ARG A 330 -4.41 9.28 16.77
C ARG A 330 -4.01 9.76 18.17
N PRO A 331 -4.76 10.69 18.80
CA PRO A 331 -4.63 10.90 20.24
C PRO A 331 -4.82 9.55 20.93
N LEU A 332 -4.00 9.20 21.92
CA LEU A 332 -4.23 8.02 22.75
C LEU A 332 -5.65 8.10 23.32
N GLN A 333 -6.61 7.42 22.71
CA GLN A 333 -7.97 7.36 23.21
C GLN A 333 -7.94 6.45 24.44
N THR A 334 -8.29 7.02 25.60
CA THR A 334 -8.74 6.22 26.74
C THR A 334 -9.94 5.41 26.27
N ARG A 335 -9.95 4.09 26.55
CA ARG A 335 -10.89 3.06 26.06
C ARG A 335 -12.39 3.27 26.35
N HIS A 336 -12.88 4.49 26.56
CA HIS A 336 -14.21 4.75 27.11
C HIS A 336 -15.25 5.31 26.12
N ASP A 337 -14.86 5.71 24.90
CA ASP A 337 -15.76 6.49 24.04
C ASP A 337 -16.38 5.70 22.87
N ASP A 338 -15.89 4.50 22.55
CA ASP A 338 -16.37 3.73 21.39
C ASP A 338 -17.73 3.03 21.63
N ASP A 339 -18.10 2.77 22.90
CA ASP A 339 -19.39 2.14 23.24
C ASP A 339 -20.58 3.12 23.23
N ALA A 340 -20.33 4.43 23.32
CA ALA A 340 -21.39 5.44 23.37
C ALA A 340 -21.90 5.83 21.97
N ALA A 341 -21.04 5.82 20.95
CA ALA A 341 -21.40 6.22 19.59
C ALA A 341 -22.29 5.20 18.85
N ALA A 342 -22.24 3.93 19.25
CA ALA A 342 -23.11 2.88 18.70
C ALA A 342 -24.56 3.00 19.19
N ALA A 343 -24.78 3.55 20.40
CA ALA A 343 -26.10 3.63 21.02
C ALA A 343 -26.95 4.84 20.52
N ASP A 344 -26.33 5.91 20.03
CA ASP A 344 -27.02 7.17 19.72
C ASP A 344 -27.58 7.25 18.28
N SER A 345 -27.29 6.25 17.45
CA SER A 345 -27.80 6.17 16.06
C SER A 345 -29.25 5.67 15.95
N ALA A 346 -29.88 5.25 17.05
CA ALA A 346 -31.20 4.63 17.05
C ALA A 346 -32.38 5.59 17.26
N THR A 347 -32.17 6.87 17.60
CA THR A 347 -33.29 7.80 17.82
C THR A 347 -32.98 9.25 17.45
N SER A 348 -33.32 9.69 16.23
CA SER A 348 -33.78 11.06 16.01
C SER A 348 -34.42 11.27 14.62
N ARG A 349 -35.61 11.89 14.65
CA ARG A 349 -36.41 12.37 13.50
C ARG A 349 -35.88 13.75 13.02
N PRO A 350 -36.25 14.21 11.81
CA PRO A 350 -35.52 15.27 11.12
C PRO A 350 -35.86 16.66 11.69
N GLY A 351 -34.83 17.41 12.05
CA GLY A 351 -34.89 18.83 12.42
C GLY A 351 -34.08 19.66 11.43
N SER A 352 -34.66 20.80 11.06
CA SER A 352 -34.20 21.84 10.12
C SER A 352 -32.73 22.24 10.23
N PHE A 353 -32.06 22.34 9.07
CA PHE A 353 -30.75 22.98 8.92
C PHE A 353 -30.89 24.51 8.94
N GLU A 354 -30.28 25.17 9.92
CA GLU A 354 -29.90 26.58 9.86
C GLU A 354 -28.39 26.69 9.58
N ASN A 355 -28.04 27.44 8.53
CA ASN A 355 -26.66 27.76 8.16
C ASN A 355 -26.08 28.80 9.13
N VAL A 356 -24.93 28.53 9.74
CA VAL A 356 -24.11 29.56 10.38
C VAL A 356 -22.75 29.60 9.71
N ALA A 357 -22.53 30.62 8.89
CA ALA A 357 -21.23 30.96 8.33
C ALA A 357 -20.47 31.86 9.32
N THR A 358 -19.26 31.47 9.70
CA THR A 358 -18.34 32.31 10.48
C THR A 358 -17.51 33.16 9.51
N ALA A 359 -17.75 34.47 9.49
CA ALA A 359 -16.95 35.43 8.72
C ALA A 359 -15.80 36.00 9.57
N VAL A 360 -14.60 36.06 8.99
CA VAL A 360 -13.47 36.84 9.53
C VAL A 360 -13.23 38.04 8.61
N ALA A 361 -13.28 39.24 9.17
CA ALA A 361 -13.04 40.49 8.45
C ALA A 361 -11.60 40.97 8.64
N VAL A 362 -10.95 41.37 7.55
CA VAL A 362 -9.72 42.18 7.56
C VAL A 362 -9.96 43.41 6.67
N ALA A 363 -9.70 44.60 7.20
CA ALA A 363 -9.95 45.86 6.52
C ALA A 363 -8.64 46.55 6.13
N VAL A 364 -8.49 46.94 4.85
CA VAL A 364 -7.61 48.03 4.42
C VAL A 364 -8.26 48.76 3.22
N ASN A 365 -8.45 50.08 3.36
CA ASN A 365 -8.82 51.09 2.35
C ASN A 365 -10.14 50.90 1.56
N GLY A 366 -11.26 51.08 2.24
CA GLY A 366 -12.32 51.99 1.78
C GLY A 366 -13.22 51.59 0.62
N THR A 367 -13.16 50.36 0.09
CA THR A 367 -14.14 49.88 -0.90
C THR A 367 -14.45 48.40 -0.69
N THR A 368 -15.69 48.07 -0.36
CA THR A 368 -16.17 46.70 -0.23
C THR A 368 -16.48 46.11 -1.61
N GLY A 369 -15.64 45.18 -2.06
CA GLY A 369 -15.90 44.32 -3.21
C GLY A 369 -15.56 42.88 -2.85
N THR A 370 -16.48 41.95 -3.08
CA THR A 370 -16.26 40.50 -2.87
C THR A 370 -15.49 39.95 -4.07
N ILE A 371 -14.24 39.53 -3.88
CA ILE A 371 -13.50 38.73 -4.86
C ILE A 371 -13.38 37.32 -4.30
N THR A 372 -14.02 36.37 -4.98
CA THR A 372 -13.85 34.94 -4.71
C THR A 372 -12.58 34.47 -5.41
N LEU A 373 -11.52 34.22 -4.65
CA LEU A 373 -10.34 33.51 -5.16
C LEU A 373 -10.52 32.02 -4.84
N SER A 374 -10.80 31.22 -5.85
CA SER A 374 -10.78 29.76 -5.75
C SER A 374 -9.33 29.30 -5.67
N ALA A 375 -9.02 28.43 -4.70
CA ALA A 375 -7.81 27.62 -4.77
C ALA A 375 -7.88 26.73 -6.03
N PRO A 376 -6.75 26.50 -6.75
CA PRO A 376 -6.77 25.61 -7.90
C PRO A 376 -7.23 24.22 -7.45
N SER A 377 -8.10 23.60 -8.24
CA SER A 377 -8.55 22.24 -7.96
C SER A 377 -7.38 21.26 -8.11
N VAL A 378 -7.42 20.16 -7.35
CA VAL A 378 -6.48 19.04 -7.50
C VAL A 378 -6.42 18.56 -8.97
N GLU A 379 -7.51 18.72 -9.70
CA GLU A 379 -7.66 18.40 -11.12
C GLU A 379 -6.72 19.22 -12.03
N GLU A 380 -6.53 20.51 -11.77
CA GLU A 380 -5.62 21.39 -12.54
C GLU A 380 -4.14 21.14 -12.23
N THR A 381 -3.83 20.59 -11.05
CA THR A 381 -2.43 20.29 -10.65
C THR A 381 -1.95 18.99 -11.29
N MET A 382 -2.83 18.00 -11.45
CA MET A 382 -2.50 16.70 -12.08
C MET A 382 -2.43 16.78 -13.61
N GLU A 383 -3.20 17.67 -14.25
CA GLU A 383 -3.16 17.85 -15.72
C GLU A 383 -1.87 18.55 -16.19
N ARG A 384 -1.29 19.43 -15.36
CA ARG A 384 0.02 20.06 -15.63
C ARG A 384 1.19 19.09 -15.55
N ALA A 385 1.12 18.07 -14.70
CA ALA A 385 2.13 17.00 -14.62
C ALA A 385 2.12 16.10 -15.88
N ARG A 386 0.94 15.88 -16.49
CA ARG A 386 0.80 15.17 -17.77
C ARG A 386 1.36 15.96 -18.96
N LEU A 387 1.24 17.29 -18.96
CA LEU A 387 1.78 18.13 -20.05
C LEU A 387 3.31 18.32 -19.96
N ALA A 388 3.88 18.37 -18.77
CA ALA A 388 5.32 18.49 -18.57
C ALA A 388 6.12 17.24 -19.00
N SER A 389 5.51 16.05 -18.93
CA SER A 389 6.10 14.78 -19.40
C SER A 389 5.99 14.57 -20.92
N SER A 390 5.19 15.40 -21.62
CA SER A 390 5.02 15.35 -23.08
C SER A 390 6.01 16.25 -23.86
N TRP A 391 6.84 17.03 -23.15
CA TRP A 391 7.72 18.04 -23.76
C TRP A 391 9.18 17.91 -23.33
N SER A 392 9.75 16.71 -23.44
CA SER A 392 11.20 16.50 -23.35
C SER A 392 11.65 15.40 -24.30
N GLY A 393 11.77 15.74 -25.59
CA GLY A 393 12.31 14.80 -26.58
C GLY A 393 12.24 15.23 -28.03
N SER A 394 12.91 16.33 -28.40
CA SER A 394 13.18 16.63 -29.81
C SER A 394 14.67 16.87 -30.04
N GLY A 395 15.35 15.89 -30.63
CA GLY A 395 16.70 16.08 -31.17
C GLY A 395 17.42 14.78 -31.55
N GLY A 396 17.29 14.32 -32.79
CA GLY A 396 18.14 13.27 -33.35
C GLY A 396 17.64 12.68 -34.67
N ARG A 397 18.46 12.75 -35.72
CA ARG A 397 18.18 12.44 -37.13
C ARG A 397 18.16 10.92 -37.41
N GLY A 398 17.42 10.48 -38.46
CA GLY A 398 17.18 9.08 -38.87
C GLY A 398 18.38 8.33 -39.51
N PRO A 399 18.20 7.32 -40.41
CA PRO A 399 17.00 6.99 -41.22
C PRO A 399 16.59 5.49 -41.31
N GLY A 400 15.39 5.26 -41.85
CA GLY A 400 15.04 4.07 -42.63
C GLY A 400 13.97 3.17 -42.02
N TRP A 401 12.77 3.18 -42.58
CA TRP A 401 12.12 2.05 -43.28
C TRP A 401 10.63 2.34 -43.48
N VAL A 402 10.16 1.99 -44.68
CA VAL A 402 8.87 2.31 -45.29
C VAL A 402 7.81 1.30 -44.84
N GLY A 403 6.59 1.74 -44.52
CA GLY A 403 5.45 0.87 -44.28
C GLY A 403 4.13 1.66 -44.18
N ALA A 404 3.21 1.40 -45.10
CA ALA A 404 2.03 2.19 -45.41
C ALA A 404 0.87 2.13 -44.39
N ILE A 405 0.08 3.22 -44.36
CA ILE A 405 -1.21 3.37 -43.69
C ILE A 405 -2.34 3.27 -44.74
N PRO A 406 -3.48 2.61 -44.44
CA PRO A 406 -4.81 3.03 -44.88
C PRO A 406 -5.59 3.52 -43.63
N GLY A 407 -6.29 4.65 -43.58
CA GLY A 407 -7.15 5.30 -44.56
C GLY A 407 -8.45 5.63 -43.82
N VAL A 408 -8.54 6.83 -43.23
CA VAL A 408 -9.72 7.33 -42.50
C VAL A 408 -10.68 7.99 -43.49
N CYS A 409 -11.95 7.56 -43.48
CA CYS A 409 -13.04 8.20 -44.20
C CYS A 409 -13.73 9.24 -43.29
N CYS A 410 -13.86 10.47 -43.77
CA CYS A 410 -14.82 11.48 -43.26
C CYS A 410 -16.02 11.58 -44.21
N PRO A 411 -17.21 11.98 -43.73
CA PRO A 411 -18.22 12.64 -44.54
C PRO A 411 -18.31 14.16 -44.28
N PRO A 412 -18.89 14.96 -45.21
CA PRO A 412 -18.66 16.40 -45.29
C PRO A 412 -19.88 17.28 -44.94
N GLY A 413 -19.59 18.54 -44.57
CA GLY A 413 -20.28 19.71 -45.14
C GLY A 413 -21.16 20.56 -44.22
N GLN A 414 -20.72 21.79 -43.92
CA GLN A 414 -21.46 23.03 -44.19
C GLN A 414 -20.56 24.27 -44.06
N ARG A 415 -20.68 25.19 -45.03
CA ARG A 415 -19.95 26.48 -45.12
C ARG A 415 -20.86 27.66 -44.77
N ARG A 416 -20.21 28.72 -44.26
CA ARG A 416 -20.41 30.19 -44.41
C ARG A 416 -20.20 30.82 -43.02
N GLY A 417 -19.42 31.87 -42.76
CA GLY A 417 -18.70 32.85 -43.56
C GLY A 417 -18.67 34.15 -42.74
N GLY A 418 -17.53 34.85 -42.65
CA GLY A 418 -17.46 36.18 -42.00
C GLY A 418 -16.06 36.55 -41.51
N ALA A 419 -15.49 37.59 -42.10
CA ALA A 419 -14.19 38.17 -41.78
C ALA A 419 -14.28 39.23 -40.67
N GLY A 420 -13.20 39.49 -39.92
CA GLY A 420 -13.08 40.69 -39.10
C GLY A 420 -12.04 40.67 -37.99
N THR A 421 -10.87 41.24 -38.29
CA THR A 421 -9.98 42.07 -37.44
C THR A 421 -9.43 41.57 -36.10
N ALA A 422 -8.09 41.62 -36.04
CA ALA A 422 -7.25 41.50 -34.87
C ALA A 422 -7.43 42.65 -33.86
N THR A 423 -7.38 42.30 -32.58
CA THR A 423 -6.91 43.16 -31.48
C THR A 423 -6.22 42.28 -30.44
N ASP A 424 -4.93 42.55 -30.25
CA ASP A 424 -4.09 42.13 -29.13
C ASP A 424 -4.65 42.69 -27.81
N PRO A 425 -4.53 41.96 -26.69
CA PRO A 425 -4.01 42.63 -25.52
C PRO A 425 -3.02 41.77 -24.71
N GLY A 426 -1.82 42.30 -24.57
CA GLY A 426 -1.28 42.65 -23.26
C GLY A 426 -0.67 41.51 -22.45
N ASN A 427 0.65 41.36 -22.58
CA ASN A 427 1.50 40.65 -21.64
C ASN A 427 1.27 41.17 -20.21
N VAL A 428 0.62 40.36 -19.36
CA VAL A 428 0.67 40.53 -17.90
C VAL A 428 1.87 39.73 -17.40
N VAL A 429 2.93 40.44 -17.01
CA VAL A 429 4.05 39.88 -16.24
C VAL A 429 3.60 39.81 -14.78
N VAL A 430 3.24 38.63 -14.28
CA VAL A 430 3.06 38.41 -12.84
C VAL A 430 4.41 38.00 -12.25
N ALA A 431 5.08 38.95 -11.58
CA ALA A 431 6.25 38.67 -10.76
C ALA A 431 5.77 38.15 -9.39
N PHE A 432 6.06 36.90 -9.06
CA PHE A 432 5.91 36.38 -7.70
C PHE A 432 7.22 36.62 -6.93
N VAL A 433 7.16 37.49 -5.92
CA VAL A 433 8.19 37.62 -4.90
C VAL A 433 7.97 36.50 -3.88
N VAL A 434 8.74 35.42 -3.99
CA VAL A 434 8.83 34.41 -2.93
C VAL A 434 9.76 34.99 -1.85
N ARG A 435 9.21 35.37 -0.70
CA ARG A 435 9.98 35.62 0.51
C ARG A 435 10.50 34.28 1.04
N SER A 436 11.74 33.94 0.71
CA SER A 436 12.50 32.92 1.43
C SER A 436 12.88 33.47 2.81
N GLY A 437 12.38 32.83 3.88
CA GLY A 437 12.94 33.00 5.22
C GLY A 437 14.40 32.57 5.20
N GLY A 438 15.29 33.51 5.50
CA GLY A 438 16.73 33.38 5.30
C GLY A 438 17.45 32.58 6.38
N CYS A 439 18.45 31.84 5.91
CA CYS A 439 19.84 31.79 6.35
C CYS A 439 20.58 31.40 5.05
N GLY A 440 21.34 32.22 4.33
CA GLY A 440 22.34 33.19 4.75
C GLY A 440 23.65 32.79 4.09
N GLU A 441 23.79 32.95 2.77
CA GLU A 441 25.10 33.00 2.11
C GLU A 441 25.03 33.82 0.81
N LEU A 442 25.85 34.87 0.78
CA LEU A 442 26.02 35.81 -0.31
C LEU A 442 26.87 35.17 -1.41
N VAL A 443 26.32 34.96 -2.60
CA VAL A 443 27.12 34.77 -3.82
C VAL A 443 26.58 35.70 -4.91
N GLY A 444 27.33 36.78 -5.15
CA GLY A 444 27.07 37.70 -6.25
C GLY A 444 27.52 37.09 -7.58
N PHE A 445 26.61 37.00 -8.54
CA PHE A 445 26.95 36.67 -9.93
C PHE A 445 27.13 37.97 -10.74
N GLY A 446 28.39 38.31 -11.02
CA GLY A 446 28.76 39.28 -12.03
C GLY A 446 28.81 38.62 -13.40
N ALA A 447 28.11 39.19 -14.38
CA ALA A 447 28.22 38.82 -15.79
C ALA A 447 29.59 39.28 -16.34
N GLY A 448 30.37 38.35 -16.90
CA GLY A 448 31.63 38.63 -17.56
C GLY A 448 31.78 37.76 -18.81
N GLN A 449 31.93 38.42 -19.95
CA GLN A 449 32.29 37.83 -21.25
C GLN A 449 33.70 37.20 -21.19
N GLY A 450 33.94 36.10 -21.93
CA GLY A 450 35.25 35.41 -22.01
C GLY A 450 36.31 36.16 -22.83
N PRO A 451 37.32 35.50 -23.45
CA PRO A 451 37.84 34.13 -23.30
C PRO A 451 39.39 34.09 -23.08
N GLY A 452 39.98 32.91 -22.79
CA GLY A 452 41.41 32.69 -23.07
C GLY A 452 42.19 31.64 -22.25
N LEU A 453 42.60 30.57 -22.93
CA LEU A 453 43.93 29.93 -22.96
C LEU A 453 44.55 29.19 -21.73
N SER A 454 44.69 27.86 -21.92
CA SER A 454 45.91 27.00 -21.82
C SER A 454 46.70 26.79 -20.51
N GLY A 455 47.04 25.50 -20.28
CA GLY A 455 48.15 24.99 -19.43
C GLY A 455 47.69 24.51 -18.04
N GLY A 456 48.07 23.37 -17.47
CA GLY A 456 49.14 22.42 -17.73
C GLY A 456 49.77 22.00 -16.39
N LEU A 457 49.70 20.69 -16.07
CA LEU A 457 50.60 19.87 -15.24
C LEU A 457 50.66 20.00 -13.69
N ASP A 458 50.54 18.81 -13.09
CA ASP A 458 51.31 18.17 -12.01
C ASP A 458 51.47 18.76 -10.61
N GLY A 459 51.23 17.88 -9.61
CA GLY A 459 52.27 17.57 -8.63
C GLY A 459 51.96 17.80 -7.14
N GLY A 460 51.59 16.73 -6.45
CA GLY A 460 52.39 16.18 -5.33
C GLY A 460 52.39 16.83 -3.93
N CYS A 461 51.93 16.02 -2.96
CA CYS A 461 52.55 15.69 -1.67
C CYS A 461 52.68 16.75 -0.56
N GLY A 462 52.30 16.37 0.68
CA GLY A 462 52.68 17.10 1.89
C GLY A 462 51.92 16.73 3.17
N THR A 463 52.29 15.62 3.79
CA THR A 463 52.00 15.24 5.19
C THR A 463 52.60 16.24 6.20
N ALA A 464 51.91 16.54 7.31
CA ALA A 464 52.51 16.64 8.65
C ALA A 464 51.48 16.79 9.79
N LEU A 465 51.86 16.21 10.93
CA LEU A 465 51.17 15.94 12.19
C LEU A 465 51.37 17.06 13.24
N TRP A 466 50.47 17.07 14.24
CA TRP A 466 50.66 17.28 15.70
C TRP A 466 50.29 18.56 16.46
N SER A 467 49.70 18.27 17.65
CA SER A 467 49.62 19.02 18.93
C SER A 467 48.53 20.10 19.05
N ALA A 468 47.38 19.87 19.71
CA ALA A 468 47.09 19.64 21.15
C ALA A 468 47.09 20.92 22.02
N LEU A 469 45.95 21.23 22.67
CA LEU A 469 45.86 21.91 23.98
C LEU A 469 44.45 21.75 24.61
N ARG A 470 44.42 21.06 25.77
CA ARG A 470 43.61 21.19 27.02
C ARG A 470 42.27 21.97 26.92
N GLY A 471 41.12 21.53 27.43
CA GLY A 471 40.80 20.63 28.54
C GLY A 471 40.06 21.40 29.64
N VAL A 472 38.77 21.12 29.87
CA VAL A 472 38.07 21.31 31.16
C VAL A 472 36.99 20.23 31.28
N SER A 473 37.05 19.48 32.38
CA SER A 473 36.11 18.44 32.77
C SER A 473 34.87 19.02 33.47
N ARG A 474 33.77 18.26 33.47
CA ARG A 474 32.90 18.06 34.64
C ARG A 474 32.01 16.83 34.42
N SER A 475 32.34 15.79 35.18
CA SER A 475 31.58 14.58 35.47
C SER A 475 30.42 14.85 36.41
N PHE A 476 29.24 14.24 36.20
CA PHE A 476 28.26 13.97 37.28
C PHE A 476 27.23 12.90 36.87
N THR A 477 27.30 11.75 37.53
CA THR A 477 26.26 10.76 37.90
C THR A 477 26.92 9.84 38.96
N PRO A 478 26.24 9.07 39.83
CA PRO A 478 24.82 8.66 39.83
C PRO A 478 24.13 8.65 41.23
N HIS A 479 22.81 8.42 41.26
CA HIS A 479 22.11 7.39 42.08
C HIS A 479 20.61 7.71 42.27
N ALA A 480 19.74 6.74 42.00
CA ALA A 480 18.69 6.31 42.94
C ALA A 480 18.06 4.98 42.48
N THR A 481 18.06 4.04 43.41
CA THR A 481 17.47 2.70 43.36
C THR A 481 16.06 2.76 43.96
N VAL A 482 15.05 2.12 43.38
CA VAL A 482 13.87 1.63 44.11
C VAL A 482 13.46 0.27 43.55
N LYS A 483 13.19 -0.67 44.46
CA LYS A 483 12.80 -2.06 44.24
C LYS A 483 11.48 -2.30 45.00
N MET A 484 10.67 -3.22 44.45
CA MET A 484 9.55 -3.97 45.05
C MET A 484 8.19 -3.25 45.18
N SER A 485 7.17 -3.80 44.52
CA SER A 485 6.38 -4.96 44.97
C SER A 485 5.80 -5.71 43.78
#